data_AF-A0A4R9XS79-F1
#
_entry.id   AF-A0A4R9XS79-F1
#
_cell.length_a   1.000
_cell.length_b   1.000
_cell.length_c   1.000
_cell.angle_alpha   90.00
_cell.angle_beta   90.00
_cell.angle_gamma   90.00
#
_symmetry.space_group_name_H-M   'P 1'
#
loop_
_entity.id
_entity.type
_entity.pdbx_description
1 polymer ?
#
loop_
_entity_poly.entity_id
_entity_poly.type
_entity_poly.pdbx_seq_one_letter_code
_entity_poly.pdbx_strand_id
1 'polypeptide(L)'
;MRRLLHAILLGLLGAGIVHIVVLLLVPEFSERDAWSRLAMASDLYRMTRLDAEAGGAPVVKSVDPLFYAAACRFDLREGMVRIKAPGNVPFWSVSVYDRSGHNIYSFNDHSATGRVLDTVVLTPAQMIEVRKELPEELQGAIFVEAPIEEGIFVIRSFVPDDSWKPIVSRFLEQSSCELQDY
;
A
#
# COMPACT_ATOMS: atom_id res chain seq x y z
N MET A 1 -29.28 14.65 -46.43
CA MET A 1 -28.78 13.39 -45.83
C MET A 1 -27.27 13.41 -45.53
N ARG A 2 -26.37 13.74 -46.46
CA ARG A 2 -24.91 13.71 -46.23
C ARG A 2 -24.39 14.59 -45.07
N ARG A 3 -24.93 15.81 -44.92
CA ARG A 3 -24.62 16.70 -43.79
C ARG A 3 -25.09 16.15 -42.44
N LEU A 4 -26.23 15.45 -42.43
CA LEU A 4 -26.78 14.81 -41.23
C LEU A 4 -25.89 13.63 -40.79
N LEU A 5 -25.48 12.79 -41.76
CA LEU A 5 -24.53 11.70 -41.54
C LEU A 5 -23.21 12.20 -40.96
N HIS A 6 -22.63 13.27 -41.52
CA HIS A 6 -21.39 13.86 -40.99
C HIS A 6 -21.57 14.42 -39.56
N ALA A 7 -22.69 15.08 -39.26
CA ALA A 7 -22.96 15.57 -37.92
C ALA A 7 -23.08 14.43 -36.89
N ILE A 8 -23.74 13.33 -37.25
CA ILE A 8 -23.87 12.14 -36.38
C ILE A 8 -22.49 11.50 -36.15
N LEU A 9 -21.70 11.34 -37.20
CA LEU A 9 -20.39 10.68 -37.11
C LEU A 9 -19.40 11.50 -36.28
N LEU A 10 -19.41 12.82 -36.44
CA LEU A 10 -18.63 13.75 -35.61
C LEU A 10 -19.10 13.73 -34.15
N GLY A 11 -20.41 13.68 -33.92
CA GLY A 11 -20.99 13.56 -32.58
C GLY A 11 -20.59 12.26 -31.88
N LEU A 12 -20.65 11.12 -32.58
CA LEU A 12 -20.21 9.83 -32.05
C LEU A 12 -18.72 9.78 -31.77
N LEU A 13 -17.90 10.35 -32.65
CA LEU A 13 -16.46 10.45 -32.42
C LEU A 13 -16.16 11.30 -31.18
N GLY A 14 -16.81 12.47 -31.05
CA GLY A 14 -16.67 13.34 -29.89
C GLY A 14 -17.12 12.66 -28.59
N ALA A 15 -18.28 11.98 -28.62
CA ALA A 15 -18.77 11.21 -27.48
C ALA A 15 -17.80 10.09 -27.09
N GLY A 16 -17.23 9.38 -28.07
CA GLY A 16 -16.22 8.34 -27.84
C GLY A 16 -14.95 8.89 -27.19
N ILE A 17 -14.45 10.04 -27.66
CA ILE A 17 -13.27 10.70 -27.06
C ILE A 17 -13.55 11.10 -25.61
N VAL A 18 -14.67 11.79 -25.36
CA VAL A 18 -15.04 12.21 -23.99
C VAL A 18 -15.22 11.00 -23.08
N HIS A 19 -15.86 9.94 -23.57
CA HIS A 19 -16.03 8.72 -22.79
C HIS A 19 -14.69 8.08 -22.41
N ILE A 20 -13.75 7.96 -23.35
CA ILE A 20 -12.42 7.42 -23.09
C ILE A 20 -11.68 8.29 -22.07
N VAL A 21 -11.68 9.62 -22.26
CA VAL A 21 -11.02 10.56 -21.33
C VAL A 21 -11.60 10.43 -19.92
N VAL A 22 -12.93 10.38 -19.78
CA VAL A 22 -13.57 10.20 -18.47
C VAL A 22 -13.16 8.87 -17.84
N LEU A 23 -13.20 7.76 -18.59
CA LEU A 23 -12.79 6.45 -18.07
C LEU A 23 -11.33 6.41 -17.61
N LEU A 24 -10.43 7.10 -18.32
CA LEU A 24 -9.02 7.19 -17.94
C LEU A 24 -8.79 8.09 -16.72
N LEU A 25 -9.65 9.08 -16.49
CA LEU A 25 -9.56 9.98 -15.33
C LEU A 25 -10.25 9.44 -14.07
N VAL A 26 -11.14 8.44 -14.20
CA VAL A 26 -11.83 7.83 -13.05
C VAL A 26 -10.89 7.43 -11.90
N PRO A 27 -9.72 6.79 -12.13
CA PRO A 27 -8.82 6.39 -11.05
C PRO A 27 -8.27 7.57 -10.24
N GLU A 28 -8.01 8.72 -10.87
CA GLU A 28 -7.44 9.89 -10.21
C GLU A 28 -8.46 10.69 -9.39
N PHE A 29 -9.73 10.68 -9.81
CA PHE A 29 -10.80 11.48 -9.19
C PHE A 29 -11.77 10.66 -8.34
N SER A 30 -11.51 9.37 -8.13
CA SER A 30 -12.39 8.51 -7.33
C SER A 30 -12.18 8.76 -5.84
N GLU A 31 -13.08 9.53 -5.21
CA GLU A 31 -13.13 9.69 -3.73
C GLU A 31 -13.33 8.37 -2.95
N ARG A 32 -13.55 7.26 -3.66
CA ARG A 32 -13.72 5.91 -3.10
C ARG A 32 -12.48 5.04 -3.26
N ASP A 33 -11.34 5.62 -3.62
CA ASP A 33 -10.05 4.93 -3.69
C ASP A 33 -9.58 4.42 -2.31
N ALA A 34 -8.56 3.56 -2.33
CA ALA A 34 -8.01 2.96 -1.11
C ALA A 34 -7.38 4.01 -0.18
N TRP A 35 -6.78 5.05 -0.75
CA TRP A 35 -6.15 6.14 -0.01
C TRP A 35 -7.16 6.91 0.84
N SER A 36 -8.22 7.42 0.21
CA SER A 36 -9.27 8.22 0.84
C SER A 36 -10.00 7.42 1.92
N ARG A 37 -10.27 6.14 1.67
CA ARG A 37 -10.86 5.25 2.68
C ARG A 37 -9.95 5.04 3.88
N LEU A 38 -8.67 4.77 3.66
CA LEU A 38 -7.71 4.59 4.74
C LEU A 38 -7.44 5.91 5.48
N ALA A 39 -7.51 7.05 4.78
CA ALA A 39 -7.38 8.36 5.37
C ALA A 39 -8.52 8.75 6.31
N MET A 40 -9.73 8.26 6.05
CA MET A 40 -10.84 8.39 6.99
C MET A 40 -10.70 7.46 8.21
N ALA A 41 -9.97 6.36 8.09
CA ALA A 41 -9.87 5.34 9.13
C ALA A 41 -8.65 5.51 10.04
N SER A 42 -7.57 6.13 9.56
CA SER A 42 -6.32 6.24 10.30
C SER A 42 -5.45 7.38 9.79
N ASP A 43 -4.63 7.95 10.66
CA ASP A 43 -3.66 9.02 10.38
C ASP A 43 -2.42 8.50 9.60
N LEU A 44 -1.55 9.43 9.19
CA LEU A 44 -0.23 9.06 8.64
C LEU A 44 0.63 8.37 9.70
N TYR A 45 1.52 7.47 9.25
CA TYR A 45 2.46 6.71 10.08
C TYR A 45 1.81 5.86 11.17
N ARG A 46 0.54 5.49 10.96
CA ARG A 46 -0.20 4.67 11.91
C ARG A 46 -0.61 3.35 11.28
N MET A 47 -0.03 2.27 11.79
CA MET A 47 -0.40 0.93 11.37
C MET A 47 -1.83 0.61 11.81
N THR A 48 -2.65 0.17 10.85
CA THR A 48 -4.10 -0.01 11.05
C THR A 48 -4.56 -1.31 10.41
N ARG A 49 -5.28 -2.13 11.17
CA ARG A 49 -5.84 -3.41 10.70
C ARG A 49 -6.96 -3.14 9.68
N LEU A 50 -7.04 -3.96 8.63
CA LEU A 50 -8.00 -3.81 7.53
C LEU A 50 -9.09 -4.90 7.49
N ASP A 51 -8.89 -6.02 8.19
CA ASP A 51 -9.86 -7.11 8.27
C ASP A 51 -10.97 -6.86 9.31
N ALA A 52 -12.08 -7.59 9.16
CA ALA A 52 -13.26 -7.46 10.02
C ALA A 52 -12.97 -7.82 11.49
N GLU A 53 -11.96 -8.65 11.74
CA GLU A 53 -11.58 -9.13 13.05
C GLU A 53 -10.92 -8.03 13.91
N ALA A 54 -10.54 -6.92 13.30
CA ALA A 54 -10.12 -5.70 13.99
C ALA A 54 -11.25 -4.96 14.71
N GLY A 55 -12.51 -5.37 14.52
CA GLY A 55 -13.67 -4.70 15.11
C GLY A 55 -14.06 -3.44 14.33
N GLY A 56 -14.89 -3.60 13.29
CA GLY A 56 -15.38 -2.51 12.46
C GLY A 56 -15.81 -2.98 11.08
N ALA A 57 -16.36 -2.08 10.26
CA ALA A 57 -16.55 -2.38 8.84
C ALA A 57 -15.16 -2.43 8.15
N PRO A 58 -14.84 -3.46 7.34
CA PRO A 58 -13.57 -3.53 6.64
C PRO A 58 -13.29 -2.25 5.84
N VAL A 59 -12.18 -1.57 6.15
CA VAL A 59 -11.78 -0.29 5.52
C VAL A 59 -11.63 -0.47 4.01
N VAL A 60 -11.08 -1.61 3.62
CA VAL A 60 -11.04 -2.13 2.26
C VAL A 60 -11.66 -3.52 2.31
N LYS A 61 -12.51 -3.86 1.33
CA LYS A 61 -13.11 -5.20 1.24
C LYS A 61 -11.99 -6.20 0.98
N SER A 62 -11.40 -6.77 2.03
CA SER A 62 -10.49 -7.92 1.90
C SER A 62 -11.31 -9.04 1.29
N VAL A 63 -10.88 -9.52 0.11
CA VAL A 63 -11.64 -10.50 -0.68
C VAL A 63 -11.42 -11.92 -0.17
N ASP A 64 -10.35 -12.15 0.60
CA ASP A 64 -9.94 -13.48 1.04
C ASP A 64 -10.12 -13.66 2.57
N PRO A 65 -10.98 -14.58 3.03
CA PRO A 65 -11.19 -14.86 4.45
C PRO A 65 -9.99 -15.51 5.14
N LEU A 66 -9.02 -16.04 4.39
CA LEU A 66 -7.80 -16.65 4.92
C LEU A 66 -6.64 -15.65 5.02
N PHE A 67 -6.87 -14.36 4.76
CA PHE A 67 -5.86 -13.33 4.91
C PHE A 67 -6.32 -12.19 5.81
N TYR A 68 -5.52 -11.93 6.83
CA TYR A 68 -5.62 -10.71 7.62
C TYR A 68 -4.63 -9.68 7.09
N ALA A 69 -4.97 -8.41 7.23
CA ALA A 69 -4.18 -7.33 6.66
C ALA A 69 -4.08 -6.14 7.61
N ALA A 70 -2.95 -5.44 7.50
CA ALA A 70 -2.76 -4.13 8.10
C ALA A 70 -2.16 -3.19 7.06
N ALA A 71 -2.43 -1.89 7.20
CA ALA A 71 -1.85 -0.89 6.34
C ALA A 71 -1.46 0.36 7.11
N CYS A 72 -0.49 1.06 6.54
CA CYS A 72 -0.01 2.35 6.99
C CYS A 72 0.08 3.31 5.80
N ARG A 73 -0.44 4.52 5.95
CA ARG A 73 -0.18 5.62 5.01
C ARG A 73 1.07 6.36 5.44
N PHE A 74 1.87 6.81 4.49
CA PHE A 74 3.10 7.55 4.77
C PHE A 74 3.31 8.68 3.77
N ASP A 75 4.13 9.65 4.17
CA ASP A 75 4.62 10.75 3.33
C ASP A 75 6.16 10.80 3.41
N LEU A 76 6.81 10.55 2.28
CA LEU A 76 8.27 10.51 2.16
C LEU A 76 8.90 11.90 2.10
N ARG A 77 8.11 12.98 2.00
CA ARG A 77 8.61 14.36 2.09
C ARG A 77 9.11 14.69 3.49
N GLU A 78 8.56 14.04 4.51
CA GLU A 78 8.95 14.26 5.91
C GLU A 78 10.15 13.38 6.34
N GLY A 79 10.45 12.31 5.59
CA GLY A 79 11.54 11.38 5.91
C GLY A 79 11.33 10.00 5.30
N MET A 80 12.28 9.09 5.50
CA MET A 80 12.08 7.70 5.14
C MET A 80 11.22 6.99 6.18
N VAL A 81 10.49 5.96 5.79
CA VAL A 81 9.56 5.26 6.70
C VAL A 81 10.03 3.85 6.91
N ARG A 82 10.16 3.45 8.18
CA ARG A 82 10.50 2.09 8.57
C ARG A 82 9.27 1.34 9.02
N ILE A 83 9.08 0.15 8.48
CA ILE A 83 8.00 -0.77 8.82
C ILE A 83 8.61 -2.03 9.41
N LYS A 84 8.11 -2.42 10.58
CA LYS A 84 8.48 -3.67 11.25
C LYS A 84 7.25 -4.47 11.58
N ALA A 85 7.36 -5.79 11.55
CA ALA A 85 6.40 -6.66 12.21
C ALA A 85 7.14 -7.79 12.93
N PRO A 86 7.20 -7.75 14.28
CA PRO A 86 7.80 -8.82 15.04
C PRO A 86 6.85 -10.02 15.10
N GLY A 87 7.41 -11.22 14.98
CA GLY A 87 6.67 -12.46 15.14
C GLY A 87 6.90 -13.44 13.99
N ASN A 88 6.39 -14.65 14.17
CA ASN A 88 6.49 -15.71 13.18
C ASN A 88 5.07 -16.17 12.83
N VAL A 89 4.72 -16.01 11.57
CA VAL A 89 3.45 -16.43 10.98
C VAL A 89 3.75 -17.37 9.81
N PRO A 90 2.79 -18.21 9.40
CA PRO A 90 3.01 -19.20 8.35
C PRO A 90 3.46 -18.55 7.03
N PHE A 91 2.89 -17.39 6.72
CA PHE A 91 3.25 -16.60 5.55
C PHE A 91 2.84 -15.14 5.74
N TRP A 92 3.70 -14.22 5.30
CA TRP A 92 3.36 -12.82 5.15
C TRP A 92 3.87 -12.28 3.80
N SER A 93 3.14 -11.30 3.27
CA SER A 93 3.53 -10.53 2.10
C SER A 93 3.33 -9.05 2.34
N VAL A 94 4.09 -8.25 1.59
CA VAL A 94 4.04 -6.81 1.61
C VAL A 94 3.77 -6.29 0.21
N SER A 95 2.99 -5.22 0.14
CA SER A 95 2.84 -4.41 -1.06
C SER A 95 2.95 -2.92 -0.71
N VAL A 96 3.67 -2.18 -1.54
CA VAL A 96 3.75 -0.72 -1.47
C VAL A 96 2.96 -0.15 -2.63
N TYR A 97 2.05 0.75 -2.31
CA TYR A 97 1.19 1.44 -3.28
C TYR A 97 1.50 2.92 -3.31
N ASP A 98 1.40 3.53 -4.49
CA ASP A 98 1.40 4.97 -4.62
C ASP A 98 0.05 5.58 -4.19
N ARG A 99 -0.04 6.92 -4.16
CA ARG A 99 -1.27 7.65 -3.85
C ARG A 99 -2.45 7.29 -4.75
N SER A 100 -2.20 6.97 -6.03
CA SER A 100 -3.24 6.53 -6.98
C SER A 100 -3.66 5.07 -6.80
N GLY A 101 -3.04 4.34 -5.89
CA GLY A 101 -3.34 2.94 -5.60
C GLY A 101 -2.68 1.94 -6.55
N HIS A 102 -1.66 2.34 -7.32
CA HIS A 102 -0.86 1.39 -8.09
C HIS A 102 0.14 0.68 -7.19
N ASN A 103 0.26 -0.64 -7.33
CA ASN A 103 1.27 -1.43 -6.64
C ASN A 103 2.63 -1.23 -7.32
N ILE A 104 3.55 -0.55 -6.64
CA ILE A 104 4.88 -0.22 -7.17
C ILE A 104 5.96 -1.21 -6.72
N TYR A 105 5.73 -1.93 -5.63
CA TYR A 105 6.67 -2.92 -5.11
C TYR A 105 5.96 -3.97 -4.27
N SER A 106 6.39 -5.23 -4.36
CA SER A 106 5.84 -6.32 -3.53
C SER A 106 6.87 -7.40 -3.27
N PHE A 107 6.83 -7.96 -2.06
CA PHE A 107 7.74 -9.02 -1.62
C PHE A 107 7.10 -9.83 -0.48
N ASN A 108 7.78 -10.85 0.01
CA ASN A 108 7.27 -11.74 1.04
C ASN A 108 8.36 -12.27 1.99
N ASP A 109 7.94 -13.04 2.97
CA ASP A 109 8.78 -13.73 3.94
C ASP A 109 9.94 -14.54 3.32
N HIS A 110 9.76 -15.18 2.17
CA HIS A 110 10.79 -15.95 1.49
C HIS A 110 11.91 -15.09 0.90
N SER A 111 11.64 -13.83 0.60
CA SER A 111 12.64 -12.86 0.13
C SER A 111 13.34 -12.10 1.26
N ALA A 112 12.84 -12.20 2.49
CA ALA A 112 13.35 -11.46 3.63
C ALA A 112 14.38 -12.25 4.44
N THR A 113 15.44 -11.57 4.85
CA THR A 113 16.47 -12.13 5.74
C THR A 113 15.83 -12.60 7.04
N GLY A 114 15.99 -13.88 7.38
CA GLY A 114 15.43 -14.45 8.60
C GLY A 114 13.89 -14.51 8.65
N ARG A 115 13.18 -14.23 7.55
CA ARG A 115 11.70 -14.17 7.46
C ARG A 115 11.07 -13.13 8.39
N VAL A 116 11.85 -12.14 8.85
CA VAL A 116 11.38 -11.04 9.68
C VAL A 116 11.03 -9.86 8.79
N LEU A 117 9.91 -9.20 9.06
CA LEU A 117 9.57 -7.97 8.37
C LEU A 117 10.32 -6.81 9.01
N ASP A 118 11.34 -6.31 8.30
CA ASP A 118 12.01 -5.03 8.56
C ASP A 118 12.30 -4.38 7.22
N THR A 119 11.65 -3.25 6.96
CA THR A 119 11.63 -2.64 5.63
C THR A 119 11.66 -1.13 5.74
N VAL A 120 12.45 -0.48 4.89
CA VAL A 120 12.52 0.97 4.79
C VAL A 120 12.02 1.37 3.41
N VAL A 121 11.01 2.23 3.37
CA VAL A 121 10.54 2.88 2.14
C VAL A 121 11.13 4.27 2.08
N LEU A 122 11.75 4.60 0.96
CA LEU A 122 12.46 5.86 0.76
C LEU A 122 12.53 6.25 -0.71
N THR A 123 12.73 7.53 -0.96
CA THR A 123 12.95 8.05 -2.31
C THR A 123 14.36 7.72 -2.83
N PRO A 124 14.57 7.72 -4.16
CA PRO A 124 15.91 7.63 -4.74
C PRO A 124 16.92 8.62 -4.14
N ALA A 125 16.49 9.85 -3.88
CA ALA A 125 17.33 10.88 -3.27
C ALA A 125 17.73 10.53 -1.83
N GLN A 126 16.78 10.08 -1.00
CA GLN A 126 17.06 9.61 0.35
C GLN A 126 17.97 8.36 0.35
N MET A 127 17.82 7.46 -0.63
CA MET A 127 18.66 6.26 -0.74
C MET A 127 20.13 6.59 -1.00
N ILE A 128 20.41 7.66 -1.76
CA ILE A 128 21.79 8.14 -1.96
C ILE A 128 22.41 8.51 -0.62
N GLU A 129 21.66 9.19 0.25
CA GLU A 129 22.14 9.60 1.56
C GLU A 129 22.38 8.40 2.49
N VAL A 130 21.43 7.46 2.59
CA VAL A 130 21.59 6.22 3.39
C VAL A 130 22.80 5.39 2.94
N ARG A 131 23.15 5.42 1.65
CA ARG A 131 24.34 4.72 1.13
C ARG A 131 25.66 5.35 1.56
N LYS A 132 25.69 6.62 1.95
CA LYS A 132 26.91 7.26 2.46
C LYS A 132 27.32 6.69 3.80
N GLU A 133 26.34 6.49 4.68
CA GLU A 133 26.51 5.91 6.00
C GLU A 133 25.25 5.11 6.36
N LEU A 134 25.32 3.79 6.23
CA LEU A 134 24.20 2.91 6.55
C LEU A 134 24.13 2.74 8.07
N PRO A 135 23.05 3.19 8.75
CA PRO A 135 22.91 3.00 10.19
C PRO A 135 22.93 1.51 10.54
N GLU A 136 23.61 1.15 11.64
CA GLU A 136 23.73 -0.25 12.08
C GLU A 136 22.35 -0.91 12.30
N GLU A 137 21.39 -0.12 12.79
CA GLU A 137 20.02 -0.58 13.02
C GLU A 137 19.25 -0.95 11.74
N LEU A 138 19.66 -0.45 10.56
CA LEU A 138 19.03 -0.76 9.28
C LEU A 138 19.74 -1.89 8.54
N GLN A 139 20.79 -2.48 9.13
CA GLN A 139 21.47 -3.61 8.53
C GLN A 139 20.52 -4.81 8.42
N GLY A 140 20.39 -5.34 7.20
CA GLY A 140 19.50 -6.47 6.90
C GLY A 140 18.05 -6.08 6.62
N ALA A 141 17.68 -4.80 6.75
CA ALA A 141 16.38 -4.31 6.29
C ALA A 141 16.29 -4.34 4.76
N ILE A 142 15.07 -4.57 4.26
CA ILE A 142 14.78 -4.45 2.83
C ILE A 142 14.56 -2.97 2.52
N PHE A 143 15.33 -2.42 1.58
CA PHE A 143 15.14 -1.06 1.09
C PHE A 143 14.23 -1.06 -0.14
N VAL A 144 13.13 -0.32 -0.07
CA VAL A 144 12.18 -0.11 -1.16
C VAL A 144 12.35 1.31 -1.66
N GLU A 145 13.05 1.44 -2.78
CA GLU A 145 13.25 2.72 -3.46
C GLU A 145 12.01 3.06 -4.30
N ALA A 146 11.30 4.11 -3.92
CA ALA A 146 10.02 4.49 -4.50
C ALA A 146 10.03 5.96 -4.96
N PRO A 147 9.87 6.25 -6.27
CA PRO A 147 9.84 7.62 -6.79
C PRO A 147 8.46 8.26 -6.60
N ILE A 148 7.98 8.30 -5.35
CA ILE A 148 6.67 8.85 -4.94
C ILE A 148 6.85 9.76 -3.73
N GLU A 149 5.88 10.65 -3.49
CA GLU A 149 5.81 11.44 -2.27
C GLU A 149 5.01 10.71 -1.19
N GLU A 150 3.79 10.28 -1.52
CA GLU A 150 2.87 9.65 -0.57
C GLU A 150 2.50 8.24 -1.03
N GLY A 151 2.33 7.33 -0.08
CA GLY A 151 2.01 5.95 -0.39
C GLY A 151 1.40 5.16 0.76
N ILE A 152 0.98 3.94 0.43
CA ILE A 152 0.38 3.00 1.37
C ILE A 152 1.26 1.75 1.43
N PHE A 153 1.69 1.39 2.63
CA PHE A 153 2.29 0.11 2.91
C PHE A 153 1.22 -0.86 3.39
N VAL A 154 1.12 -2.05 2.81
CA VAL A 154 0.14 -3.07 3.19
C VAL A 154 0.86 -4.37 3.53
N ILE A 155 0.61 -4.88 4.73
CA ILE A 155 1.01 -6.21 5.18
C ILE A 155 -0.19 -7.13 5.06
N ARG A 156 0.00 -8.32 4.46
CA ARG A 156 -1.00 -9.39 4.45
C ARG A 156 -0.38 -10.64 5.07
N SER A 157 -1.11 -11.33 5.92
CA SER A 157 -0.67 -12.56 6.56
C SER A 157 -1.71 -13.66 6.40
N PHE A 158 -1.25 -14.86 6.08
CA PHE A 158 -2.09 -16.03 5.87
C PHE A 158 -2.56 -16.63 7.21
N VAL A 159 -3.82 -17.02 7.27
CA VAL A 159 -4.49 -17.68 8.39
C VAL A 159 -4.95 -19.06 7.92
N PRO A 160 -4.16 -20.13 8.14
CA PRO A 160 -4.48 -21.47 7.65
C PRO A 160 -5.79 -22.03 8.22
N ASP A 161 -6.03 -21.79 9.51
CA ASP A 161 -7.17 -22.27 10.27
C ASP A 161 -7.41 -21.40 11.52
N ASP A 162 -8.50 -21.67 12.26
CA ASP A 162 -8.92 -20.88 13.42
C ASP A 162 -7.87 -20.81 14.54
N SER A 163 -7.00 -21.82 14.68
CA SER A 163 -5.96 -21.83 15.72
C SER A 163 -4.88 -20.78 15.48
N TRP A 164 -4.69 -20.34 14.23
CA TRP A 164 -3.72 -19.32 13.85
C TRP A 164 -4.23 -17.89 14.00
N LYS A 165 -5.56 -17.68 14.08
CA LYS A 165 -6.17 -16.34 14.16
C LYS A 165 -5.52 -15.45 15.24
N PRO A 166 -5.33 -15.90 16.50
CA PRO A 166 -4.73 -15.04 17.53
C PRO A 166 -3.25 -14.73 17.27
N ILE A 167 -2.52 -15.63 16.61
CA ILE A 167 -1.10 -15.46 16.30
C ILE A 167 -0.93 -14.41 15.20
N VAL A 168 -1.73 -14.55 14.13
CA VAL A 168 -1.71 -13.62 12.99
C VAL A 168 -2.22 -12.24 13.40
N SER A 169 -3.30 -12.16 14.18
CA SER A 169 -3.79 -10.87 14.71
C SER A 169 -2.72 -10.16 15.53
N ARG A 170 -2.03 -10.88 16.43
CA ARG A 170 -0.95 -10.30 17.23
C ARG A 170 0.23 -9.82 16.37
N PHE A 171 0.63 -10.60 15.37
CA PHE A 171 1.69 -10.21 14.42
C PHE A 171 1.37 -8.87 13.74
N LEU A 172 0.12 -8.68 13.31
CA LEU A 172 -0.32 -7.45 12.66
C LEU A 172 -0.56 -6.30 13.65
N GLU A 173 -1.01 -6.58 14.88
CA GLU A 173 -1.16 -5.59 15.95
C GLU A 173 0.18 -5.05 16.46
N GLN A 174 1.23 -5.89 16.48
CA GLN A 174 2.57 -5.50 16.91
C GLN A 174 3.39 -4.87 15.78
N SER A 175 2.85 -4.80 14.56
CA SER A 175 3.53 -4.16 13.45
C SER A 175 3.54 -2.64 13.60
N SER A 176 4.68 -2.02 13.33
CA SER A 176 4.90 -0.58 13.46
C SER A 176 5.18 0.07 12.11
N CYS A 177 4.85 1.34 12.02
CA CYS A 177 5.11 2.20 10.87
C CYS A 177 5.63 3.51 11.43
N GLU A 178 6.93 3.77 11.26
CA GLU A 178 7.59 4.86 11.96
C GLU A 178 8.33 5.72 10.95
N LEU A 179 8.07 7.04 11.00
CA LEU A 179 8.91 8.01 10.34
C LEU A 179 10.31 7.92 10.96
N GLN A 180 11.34 7.87 10.13
CA GLN A 180 12.73 7.90 10.58
C GLN A 180 13.31 9.24 10.14
N ASP A 181 13.93 9.90 11.11
CA ASP A 181 14.70 11.11 10.85
C ASP A 181 15.96 10.76 10.05
N TYR A 182 16.40 11.74 9.25
CA TYR A 182 17.65 11.71 8.49
C TYR A 182 18.80 12.30 9.29
#